data_AF-A0A9J7DGX7-F1
#
_entry.id   AF-A0A9J7DGX7-F1
#
_cell.length_a   1.000
_cell.length_b   1.000
_cell.length_c   1.000
_cell.angle_alpha   90.00
_cell.angle_beta   90.00
_cell.angle_gamma   90.00
#
_symmetry.space_group_name_H-M   'P 1'
#
loop_
_entity.id
_entity.type
_entity.pdbx_description
1 polymer ?
#
loop_
_entity_poly.entity_id
_entity_poly.type
_entity_poly.pdbx_seq_one_letter_code
_entity_poly.pdbx_strand_id
1 'polypeptide(L)'
;MITPEGYLTFGRFLLTIGPSAMVLLMLIQGIKDHRPDIVDAGNRVFSTPITSLRDRYDFIIIGGGSAGCTLAARLSEVPHWNILLLEAGGDEPLLADIPMLYPVLQRSPWDWKYWAEHSPRYCLAMVNQQCYWPRAKVLGGCSSINAMMFIRGNRRDYDHWAELGNVGWNYDNILHYFRKLEDMRVPGFENDPYHGHGGPISVENYRSPSPLLDVFMETVKERNLVMY
;
A
#
# COMPACT_ATOMS: atom_id res chain seq x y z
N MET A 1 26.21 8.56 -10.08
CA MET A 1 26.37 9.49 -11.22
C MET A 1 25.86 8.75 -12.45
N ILE A 2 24.80 9.23 -13.11
CA ILE A 2 24.17 8.54 -14.25
C ILE A 2 25.13 8.62 -15.45
N THR A 3 25.36 7.51 -16.13
CA THR A 3 26.25 7.46 -17.31
C THR A 3 25.64 8.23 -18.49
N PRO A 4 26.43 8.72 -19.46
CA PRO A 4 25.91 9.37 -20.67
C PRO A 4 24.86 8.54 -21.43
N GLU A 5 25.03 7.21 -21.45
CA GLU A 5 24.05 6.26 -21.99
C GLU A 5 22.76 6.21 -21.17
N GLY A 6 22.86 6.33 -19.85
CA GLY A 6 21.70 6.43 -18.96
C GLY A 6 20.87 7.70 -19.20
N TYR A 7 21.50 8.83 -19.52
CA TYR A 7 20.80 10.05 -19.93
C TYR A 7 20.09 9.90 -21.27
N LEU A 8 20.69 9.16 -22.22
CA LEU A 8 20.09 8.91 -23.52
C LEU A 8 18.88 7.97 -23.42
N THR A 9 18.96 6.93 -22.58
CA THR A 9 17.84 6.01 -22.32
C THR A 9 16.71 6.69 -21.56
N PHE A 10 17.02 7.53 -20.55
CA PHE A 10 16.03 8.33 -19.84
C PHE A 10 15.37 9.37 -20.77
N GLY A 11 16.15 10.02 -21.64
CA GLY A 11 15.64 10.94 -22.65
C GLY A 11 14.73 10.26 -23.68
N ARG A 12 15.06 9.04 -24.12
CA ARG A 12 14.20 8.23 -25.00
C ARG A 12 12.90 7.82 -24.31
N PHE A 13 12.95 7.45 -23.03
CA PHE A 13 11.77 7.15 -22.23
C PHE A 13 10.86 8.38 -22.07
N LEU A 14 11.43 9.56 -21.82
CA LEU A 14 10.68 10.82 -21.77
C LEU A 14 10.04 11.19 -23.12
N LEU A 15 10.71 10.93 -24.24
CA LEU A 15 10.20 11.21 -25.59
C LEU A 15 9.08 10.25 -26.02
N THR A 16 9.10 8.98 -25.61
CA THR A 16 7.97 8.05 -25.83
C THR A 16 6.79 8.33 -24.90
N ILE A 17 7.04 8.99 -23.78
CA ILE A 17 6.03 9.41 -22.80
C ILE A 17 5.31 10.71 -23.19
N GLY A 18 5.86 11.51 -24.10
CA GLY A 18 5.46 12.90 -24.41
C GLY A 18 3.96 13.24 -24.36
N PRO A 19 3.18 13.11 -25.45
CA PRO A 19 1.77 13.54 -25.45
C PRO A 19 0.92 12.81 -24.40
N SER A 20 1.21 11.53 -24.15
CA SER A 20 0.43 10.67 -23.26
C SER A 20 0.61 11.04 -21.78
N ALA A 21 1.82 11.37 -21.32
CA ALA A 21 2.00 11.88 -19.97
C ALA A 21 1.48 13.29 -19.80
N MET A 22 1.56 14.15 -20.82
CA MET A 22 0.94 15.47 -20.72
C MET A 22 -0.58 15.34 -20.54
N VAL A 23 -1.22 14.44 -21.30
CA VAL A 23 -2.64 14.11 -21.09
C VAL A 23 -2.88 13.54 -19.69
N LEU A 24 -2.04 12.62 -19.22
CA LEU A 24 -2.17 12.05 -17.87
C LEU A 24 -2.02 13.11 -16.77
N LEU A 25 -1.04 14.00 -16.88
CA LEU A 25 -0.81 15.09 -15.93
C LEU A 25 -1.97 16.09 -15.97
N MET A 26 -2.49 16.43 -17.15
CA MET A 26 -3.68 17.27 -17.30
C MET A 26 -4.92 16.60 -16.68
N LEU A 27 -5.09 15.28 -16.84
CA LEU A 27 -6.17 14.52 -16.22
C LEU A 27 -6.05 14.51 -14.70
N ILE A 28 -4.85 14.23 -14.16
CA ILE A 28 -4.61 14.26 -12.71
C ILE A 28 -4.88 15.66 -12.16
N GLN A 29 -4.40 16.70 -12.83
CA GLN A 29 -4.65 18.08 -12.43
C GLN A 29 -6.14 18.42 -12.50
N GLY A 30 -6.83 18.03 -13.57
CA GLY A 30 -8.28 18.19 -13.69
C GLY A 30 -9.07 17.45 -12.61
N ILE A 31 -8.65 16.25 -12.21
CA ILE A 31 -9.24 15.52 -11.07
C ILE A 31 -9.06 16.32 -9.78
N LYS A 32 -7.88 16.88 -9.53
CA LYS A 32 -7.66 17.72 -8.34
C LYS A 32 -8.54 18.96 -8.32
N ASP A 33 -8.64 19.63 -9.46
CA ASP A 33 -9.33 20.91 -9.55
C ASP A 33 -10.86 20.74 -9.58
N HIS A 34 -11.36 19.60 -10.09
CA HIS A 34 -12.79 19.41 -10.35
C HIS A 34 -13.43 18.18 -9.68
N ARG A 35 -12.67 17.31 -9.03
CA ARG A 35 -13.16 16.12 -8.31
C ARG A 35 -12.64 16.09 -6.86
N PRO A 36 -13.08 17.04 -6.02
CA PRO A 36 -12.69 17.06 -4.60
C PRO A 36 -13.17 15.82 -3.85
N ASP A 37 -14.20 15.12 -4.36
CA ASP A 37 -14.69 13.85 -3.85
C ASP A 37 -13.73 12.67 -4.08
N ILE A 38 -12.83 12.77 -5.07
CA ILE A 38 -11.78 11.76 -5.32
C ILE A 38 -10.52 12.08 -4.51
N VAL A 39 -10.09 13.34 -4.52
CA VAL A 39 -8.82 13.74 -3.89
C VAL A 39 -8.94 13.88 -2.37
N ASP A 40 -10.18 13.99 -1.89
CA ASP A 40 -10.53 14.13 -0.47
C ASP A 40 -9.72 15.24 0.24
N ALA A 41 -9.49 16.34 -0.48
CA ALA A 41 -8.59 17.39 -0.04
C ALA A 41 -9.01 18.03 1.30
N GLY A 42 -10.31 18.03 1.61
CA GLY A 42 -10.85 18.56 2.85
C GLY A 42 -10.54 17.71 4.09
N ASN A 43 -10.27 16.41 3.91
CA ASN A 43 -9.95 15.48 5.00
C ASN A 43 -8.45 15.11 5.05
N ARG A 44 -7.61 15.69 4.20
CA ARG A 44 -6.16 15.51 4.29
C ARG A 44 -5.62 16.03 5.61
N VAL A 45 -4.74 15.25 6.22
CA VAL A 45 -4.08 15.62 7.48
C VAL A 45 -3.03 16.67 7.19
N PHE A 46 -3.02 17.76 7.95
CA PHE A 46 -2.02 18.81 7.83
C PHE A 46 -0.91 18.62 8.86
N SER A 47 0.34 18.87 8.44
CA SER A 47 1.47 18.90 9.36
C SER A 47 1.27 19.98 10.41
N THR A 48 1.28 19.60 11.67
CA THR A 48 1.16 20.53 12.80
C THR A 48 2.54 21.11 13.10
N PRO A 49 2.71 22.45 13.10
CA PRO A 49 3.98 23.07 13.48
C PRO A 49 4.38 22.67 14.89
N ILE A 50 5.69 22.54 15.15
CA ILE A 50 6.22 22.18 16.48
C ILE A 50 5.70 23.14 17.57
N THR A 51 5.53 24.42 17.23
CA THR A 51 4.99 25.46 18.13
C THR A 51 3.52 25.28 18.51
N SER A 52 2.79 24.45 17.78
CA SER A 52 1.37 24.14 18.00
C SER A 52 1.15 22.75 18.60
N LEU A 53 2.23 22.03 18.92
CA LEU A 53 2.13 20.77 19.64
C LEU A 53 1.64 21.01 21.07
N ARG A 54 0.86 20.06 21.58
CA ARG A 54 0.42 20.06 22.97
C ARG A 54 1.54 19.52 23.86
N ASP A 55 1.57 19.95 25.11
CA ASP A 55 2.51 19.44 26.11
C ASP A 55 2.26 17.95 26.45
N ARG A 56 1.06 17.45 26.17
CA ARG A 56 0.64 16.06 26.43
C ARG A 56 -0.34 15.54 25.38
N TYR A 57 -0.28 14.23 25.15
CA TYR A 57 -1.18 13.47 24.31
C TYR A 57 -1.56 12.18 25.04
N ASP A 58 -2.76 11.67 24.77
CA ASP A 58 -3.21 10.39 25.31
C ASP A 58 -2.48 9.22 24.62
N PHE A 59 -2.19 9.38 23.32
CA PHE A 59 -1.43 8.43 22.54
C PHE A 59 -0.45 9.12 21.60
N ILE A 60 0.75 8.56 21.50
CA ILE A 60 1.75 8.95 20.50
C ILE A 60 2.02 7.74 19.61
N ILE A 61 1.72 7.86 18.33
CA ILE A 61 1.92 6.83 17.32
C ILE A 61 3.16 7.20 16.52
N ILE A 62 4.14 6.28 16.49
CA ILE A 62 5.40 6.46 15.78
C ILE A 62 5.33 5.68 14.47
N GLY A 63 5.25 6.41 13.36
CA GLY A 63 5.10 5.89 12.00
C GLY A 63 3.66 6.00 11.50
N GLY A 64 3.43 6.84 10.51
CA GLY A 64 2.19 6.97 9.74
C GLY A 64 2.07 5.93 8.63
N GLY A 65 2.43 4.68 8.92
CA GLY A 65 2.28 3.56 7.99
C GLY A 65 0.89 2.92 8.03
N SER A 66 0.69 1.80 7.32
CA SER A 66 -0.62 1.15 7.20
C SER A 66 -1.30 0.85 8.55
N ALA A 67 -0.55 0.34 9.54
CA ALA A 67 -1.08 0.11 10.89
C ALA A 67 -1.19 1.41 11.70
N GLY A 68 -0.23 2.33 11.57
CA GLY A 68 -0.21 3.59 12.31
C GLY A 68 -1.36 4.52 11.93
N CYS A 69 -1.64 4.66 10.63
CA CYS A 69 -2.81 5.40 10.15
C CYS A 69 -4.12 4.75 10.62
N THR A 70 -4.20 3.41 10.60
CA THR A 70 -5.38 2.68 11.11
C THR A 70 -5.60 2.95 12.60
N LEU A 71 -4.54 2.88 13.41
CA LEU A 71 -4.61 3.20 14.84
C LEU A 71 -5.01 4.65 15.08
N ALA A 72 -4.39 5.59 14.37
CA ALA A 72 -4.67 7.01 14.50
C ALA A 72 -6.15 7.31 14.19
N ALA A 73 -6.68 6.76 13.09
CA ALA A 73 -8.06 6.93 12.69
C ALA A 73 -9.06 6.33 13.70
N ARG A 74 -8.77 5.16 14.28
CA ARG A 74 -9.67 4.52 15.26
C ARG A 74 -9.62 5.17 16.64
N LEU A 75 -8.44 5.58 17.10
CA LEU A 75 -8.32 6.26 18.39
C LEU A 75 -8.93 7.67 18.33
N SER A 76 -8.87 8.36 17.18
CA SER A 76 -9.47 9.68 17.01
C SER A 76 -11.00 9.67 16.91
N GLU A 77 -11.65 8.51 16.72
CA GLU A 77 -13.11 8.37 16.81
C GLU A 77 -13.63 8.69 18.24
N VAL A 78 -12.75 8.61 19.24
CA VAL A 78 -13.06 8.96 20.63
C VAL A 78 -12.75 10.45 20.87
N PRO A 79 -13.77 11.33 20.98
CA PRO A 79 -13.55 12.79 20.86
C PRO A 79 -12.69 13.43 21.95
N HIS A 80 -12.52 12.76 23.08
CA HIS A 80 -11.75 13.26 24.22
C HIS A 80 -10.28 12.82 24.21
N TRP A 81 -9.90 11.88 23.36
CA TRP A 81 -8.50 11.48 23.21
C TRP A 81 -7.75 12.38 22.24
N ASN A 82 -6.55 12.78 22.65
CA ASN A 82 -5.63 13.59 21.88
C ASN A 82 -4.54 12.67 21.34
N ILE A 83 -4.50 12.52 20.01
CA ILE A 83 -3.57 11.63 19.32
C ILE A 83 -2.50 12.45 18.61
N LEU A 84 -1.23 12.07 18.79
CA LEU A 84 -0.12 12.58 17.99
C LEU A 84 0.38 11.45 17.08
N LEU A 85 0.36 11.69 15.76
CA LEU A 85 0.98 10.80 14.79
C LEU A 85 2.27 11.43 14.28
N LEU A 86 3.39 10.71 14.40
CA LEU A 86 4.69 11.14 13.91
C LEU A 86 5.09 10.30 12.70
N GLU A 87 5.25 10.94 11.54
CA GLU A 87 5.75 10.29 10.32
C GLU A 87 7.02 10.99 9.86
N ALA A 88 8.03 10.20 9.45
CA ALA A 88 9.32 10.71 9.00
C ALA A 88 9.24 11.23 7.55
N GLY A 89 8.32 10.69 6.76
CA GLY A 89 7.98 11.14 5.42
C GLY A 89 7.03 12.33 5.38
N GLY A 90 6.82 12.84 4.17
CA GLY A 90 5.72 13.75 3.86
C GLY A 90 4.52 12.99 3.30
N ASP A 91 3.66 13.70 2.58
CA ASP A 91 2.55 13.08 1.86
C ASP A 91 3.06 12.16 0.74
N GLU A 92 2.22 11.18 0.39
CA GLU A 92 2.43 10.32 -0.76
C GLU A 92 2.44 11.13 -2.08
N PRO A 93 3.26 10.75 -3.06
CA PRO A 93 3.25 11.39 -4.36
C PRO A 93 2.01 11.01 -5.16
N LEU A 94 1.60 11.87 -6.10
CA LEU A 94 0.49 11.59 -7.02
C LEU A 94 0.65 10.31 -7.84
N LEU A 95 1.89 9.89 -8.07
CA LEU A 95 2.19 8.65 -8.78
C LEU A 95 1.80 7.40 -7.97
N ALA A 96 1.61 7.52 -6.64
CA ALA A 96 1.10 6.46 -5.78
C ALA A 96 -0.33 6.04 -6.15
N ASP A 97 -1.13 6.97 -6.67
CA ASP A 97 -2.51 6.70 -7.11
C ASP A 97 -2.58 5.90 -8.42
N ILE A 98 -1.43 5.72 -9.10
CA ILE A 98 -1.35 4.95 -10.35
C ILE A 98 -0.66 3.61 -10.05
N PRO A 99 -1.42 2.51 -9.93
CA PRO A 99 -0.89 1.26 -9.38
C PRO A 99 0.27 0.68 -10.20
N MET A 100 0.20 0.81 -11.53
CA MET A 100 1.23 0.32 -12.45
C MET A 100 2.60 1.00 -12.22
N LEU A 101 2.62 2.19 -11.62
CA LEU A 101 3.83 2.95 -11.37
C LEU A 101 4.49 2.63 -10.02
N TYR A 102 3.95 1.74 -9.19
CA TYR A 102 4.57 1.39 -7.91
C TYR A 102 6.09 1.06 -7.98
N PRO A 103 6.65 0.45 -9.05
CA PRO A 103 8.09 0.19 -9.10
C PRO A 103 8.94 1.46 -9.16
N VAL A 104 8.39 2.56 -9.71
CA VAL A 104 9.12 3.85 -9.82
C VAL A 104 9.23 4.56 -8.47
N LEU A 105 8.37 4.19 -7.51
CA LEU A 105 8.39 4.72 -6.15
C LEU A 105 9.51 4.07 -5.32
N GLN A 106 9.98 2.90 -5.72
CA GLN A 106 11.15 2.27 -5.11
C GLN A 106 12.42 3.02 -5.50
N ARG A 107 13.39 3.12 -4.58
CA ARG A 107 14.65 3.88 -4.74
C ARG A 107 14.48 5.40 -4.93
N SER A 108 13.27 5.90 -4.80
CA SER A 108 12.91 7.33 -4.85
C SER A 108 13.10 8.03 -3.49
N PRO A 109 12.92 9.35 -3.36
CA PRO A 109 12.92 10.03 -2.07
C PRO A 109 11.87 9.54 -1.06
N TRP A 110 10.82 8.86 -1.54
CA TRP A 110 9.73 8.26 -0.76
C TRP A 110 10.04 6.86 -0.23
N ASP A 111 11.25 6.36 -0.48
CA ASP A 111 11.76 5.08 -0.01
C ASP A 111 12.89 5.31 0.99
N TRP A 112 12.94 4.53 2.06
CA TRP A 112 14.06 4.46 2.99
C TRP A 112 15.32 3.87 2.36
N LYS A 113 15.17 3.07 1.29
CA LYS A 113 16.26 2.47 0.50
C LYS A 113 17.15 1.55 1.32
N TYR A 114 16.55 0.74 2.18
CA TYR A 114 17.31 -0.22 2.94
C TYR A 114 17.92 -1.29 2.04
N TRP A 115 19.03 -1.82 2.52
CA TRP A 115 19.70 -2.99 1.96
C TRP A 115 19.88 -4.00 3.07
N ALA A 116 19.62 -5.27 2.76
CA ALA A 116 20.02 -6.34 3.65
C ALA A 116 21.55 -6.39 3.75
N GLU A 117 22.06 -6.80 4.91
CA GLU A 117 23.48 -7.12 5.04
C GLU A 117 23.86 -8.26 4.09
N HIS A 118 25.11 -8.24 3.64
CA HIS A 118 25.67 -9.30 2.80
C HIS A 118 25.50 -10.67 3.45
N SER A 119 25.15 -11.68 2.64
CA SER A 119 25.13 -13.06 3.11
C SER A 119 25.44 -14.06 2.00
N PRO A 120 26.22 -15.11 2.29
CA PRO A 120 26.45 -16.20 1.34
C PRO A 120 25.23 -17.13 1.17
N ARG A 121 24.06 -16.82 1.76
CA ARG A 121 22.86 -17.68 1.72
C ARG A 121 21.70 -17.14 0.90
N TYR A 122 21.69 -15.86 0.58
CA TYR A 122 20.57 -15.22 -0.12
C TYR A 122 21.07 -14.12 -1.06
N CYS A 123 20.24 -13.74 -2.04
CA CYS A 123 20.55 -12.69 -3.02
C CYS A 123 21.90 -12.88 -3.74
N LEU A 124 22.33 -14.13 -3.94
CA LEU A 124 23.63 -14.48 -4.53
C LEU A 124 23.84 -13.95 -5.96
N ALA A 125 22.74 -13.77 -6.71
CA ALA A 125 22.76 -13.22 -8.06
C ALA A 125 22.54 -11.69 -8.11
N MET A 126 22.43 -11.01 -6.96
CA MET A 126 22.27 -9.57 -6.89
C MET A 126 23.62 -8.84 -6.84
N VAL A 127 23.65 -7.57 -7.23
CA VAL A 127 24.83 -6.72 -7.11
C VAL A 127 25.27 -6.69 -5.64
N ASN A 128 26.57 -6.92 -5.40
CA ASN A 128 27.17 -7.04 -4.06
C ASN A 128 26.56 -8.15 -3.18
N GLN A 129 25.79 -9.10 -3.74
CA GLN A 129 25.07 -10.15 -3.01
C GLN A 129 24.18 -9.58 -1.89
N GLN A 130 23.54 -8.44 -2.13
CA GLN A 130 22.63 -7.79 -1.18
C GLN A 130 21.23 -7.67 -1.76
N CYS A 131 20.23 -7.87 -0.90
CA CYS A 131 18.83 -7.65 -1.26
C CYS A 131 18.48 -6.18 -1.06
N TYR A 132 17.91 -5.55 -2.08
CA TYR A 132 17.25 -4.27 -1.90
C TYR A 132 15.94 -4.47 -1.14
N TRP A 133 15.69 -3.67 -0.10
CA TRP A 133 14.54 -3.84 0.78
C TRP A 133 13.72 -2.54 0.88
N PRO A 134 12.84 -2.26 -0.09
CA PRO A 134 12.09 -1.01 -0.13
C PRO A 134 11.16 -0.88 1.07
N ARG A 135 11.19 0.28 1.72
CA ARG A 135 10.24 0.66 2.78
C ARG A 135 9.81 2.09 2.56
N ALA A 136 8.50 2.32 2.62
CA ALA A 136 7.97 3.65 2.39
C ALA A 136 8.33 4.62 3.51
N LYS A 137 8.60 5.85 3.11
CA LYS A 137 8.83 7.01 3.97
C LYS A 137 7.89 8.13 3.54
N VAL A 138 6.60 7.86 3.67
CA VAL A 138 5.46 8.75 3.38
C VAL A 138 4.29 8.39 4.28
N LEU A 139 3.32 9.29 4.42
CA LEU A 139 2.03 8.99 5.04
C LEU A 139 1.31 7.84 4.29
N GLY A 140 0.66 6.97 5.05
CA GLY A 140 0.18 5.65 4.60
C GLY A 140 1.28 4.58 4.53
N GLY A 141 2.55 4.96 4.49
CA GLY A 141 3.69 4.05 4.49
C GLY A 141 3.63 3.03 3.34
N CYS A 142 3.93 1.77 3.63
CA CYS A 142 4.07 0.75 2.59
C CYS A 142 2.79 0.52 1.79
N SER A 143 1.60 0.82 2.31
CA SER A 143 0.38 0.75 1.50
C SER A 143 0.32 1.79 0.38
N SER A 144 1.04 2.91 0.51
CA SER A 144 1.09 3.97 -0.52
C SER A 144 2.06 3.64 -1.66
N ILE A 145 2.90 2.60 -1.54
CA ILE A 145 3.89 2.22 -2.57
C ILE A 145 3.83 0.72 -2.92
N ASN A 146 2.76 0.03 -2.53
CA ASN A 146 2.62 -1.41 -2.75
C ASN A 146 2.15 -1.74 -4.18
N ALA A 147 2.07 -3.03 -4.49
CA ALA A 147 1.52 -3.54 -5.75
C ALA A 147 0.00 -3.81 -5.68
N MET A 148 -0.70 -3.25 -4.69
CA MET A 148 -2.13 -3.37 -4.42
C MET A 148 -2.73 -4.79 -4.31
N MET A 149 -1.90 -5.81 -4.08
CA MET A 149 -2.41 -7.16 -3.83
C MET A 149 -3.11 -7.21 -2.47
N PHE A 150 -4.39 -7.58 -2.48
CA PHE A 150 -5.16 -7.82 -1.27
C PHE A 150 -5.28 -9.32 -1.02
N ILE A 151 -4.53 -9.82 -0.03
CA ILE A 151 -4.44 -11.25 0.30
C ILE A 151 -4.56 -11.38 1.82
N ARG A 152 -5.39 -12.30 2.28
CA ARG A 152 -5.50 -12.66 3.70
C ARG A 152 -4.63 -13.88 4.00
N GLY A 153 -4.16 -13.98 5.25
CA GLY A 153 -3.42 -15.14 5.71
C GLY A 153 -4.29 -16.39 5.80
N ASN A 154 -3.66 -17.55 5.93
CA ASN A 154 -4.37 -18.81 6.16
C ASN A 154 -4.90 -18.85 7.60
N ARG A 155 -6.06 -19.49 7.83
CA ARG A 155 -6.60 -19.72 9.20
C ARG A 155 -5.54 -20.25 10.16
N ARG A 156 -4.72 -21.20 9.70
CA ARG A 156 -3.67 -21.83 10.49
C ARG A 156 -2.63 -20.84 11.01
N ASP A 157 -2.36 -19.76 10.27
CA ASP A 157 -1.36 -18.77 10.69
C ASP A 157 -1.82 -18.07 11.98
N TYR A 158 -3.10 -17.71 12.06
CA TYR A 158 -3.70 -17.01 13.18
C TYR A 158 -4.01 -17.94 14.36
N ASP A 159 -4.53 -19.13 14.08
CA ASP A 159 -4.75 -20.13 15.12
C ASP A 159 -3.41 -20.51 15.79
N HIS A 160 -2.33 -20.61 15.01
CA HIS A 160 -0.99 -20.81 15.54
C HIS A 160 -0.52 -19.64 16.42
N TRP A 161 -0.84 -18.38 16.10
CA TRP A 161 -0.52 -17.26 16.98
C TRP A 161 -1.21 -17.38 18.34
N ALA A 162 -2.46 -17.83 18.36
CA ALA A 162 -3.19 -18.08 19.60
C ALA A 162 -2.56 -19.24 20.41
N GLU A 163 -2.12 -20.32 19.74
CA GLU A 163 -1.39 -21.43 20.36
C GLU A 163 -0.07 -20.99 21.00
N LEU A 164 0.62 -20.00 20.41
CA LEU A 164 1.83 -19.39 20.97
C LEU A 164 1.55 -18.46 22.19
N GLY A 165 0.30 -18.39 22.65
CA GLY A 165 -0.09 -17.63 23.84
C GLY A 165 -0.71 -16.26 23.54
N ASN A 166 -0.90 -15.89 22.27
CA ASN A 166 -1.56 -14.63 21.90
C ASN A 166 -3.08 -14.80 21.94
N VAL A 167 -3.63 -14.87 23.15
CA VAL A 167 -5.07 -15.02 23.36
C VAL A 167 -5.84 -13.94 22.59
N GLY A 168 -6.87 -14.35 21.86
CA GLY A 168 -7.66 -13.44 21.03
C GLY A 168 -7.20 -13.36 19.57
N TRP A 169 -6.03 -13.88 19.21
CA TRP A 169 -5.48 -13.79 17.84
C TRP A 169 -5.78 -15.01 16.94
N ASN A 170 -6.74 -15.85 17.31
CA ASN A 170 -7.20 -16.94 16.44
C ASN A 170 -7.97 -16.38 15.22
N TYR A 171 -8.17 -17.21 14.19
CA TYR A 171 -8.79 -16.76 12.95
C TYR A 171 -10.21 -16.26 13.16
N ASP A 172 -11.00 -16.92 14.01
CA ASP A 172 -12.40 -16.56 14.23
C ASP A 172 -12.55 -15.13 14.79
N ASN A 173 -11.65 -14.72 15.68
CA ASN A 173 -11.61 -13.37 16.20
C ASN A 173 -11.08 -12.35 15.18
N ILE A 174 -10.06 -12.70 14.40
CA ILE A 174 -9.47 -11.79 13.41
C ILE A 174 -10.38 -11.61 12.19
N LEU A 175 -11.19 -12.61 11.85
CA LEU A 175 -12.15 -12.53 10.75
C LEU A 175 -13.11 -11.34 10.90
N HIS A 176 -13.52 -11.03 12.14
CA HIS A 176 -14.29 -9.83 12.43
C HIS A 176 -13.58 -8.56 11.93
N TYR A 177 -12.28 -8.42 12.20
CA TYR A 177 -11.50 -7.25 11.78
C TYR A 177 -11.23 -7.22 10.28
N PHE A 178 -11.04 -8.37 9.63
CA PHE A 178 -10.96 -8.40 8.16
C PHE A 178 -12.25 -7.91 7.51
N ARG A 179 -13.40 -8.35 8.02
CA ARG A 179 -14.70 -7.88 7.54
C ARG A 179 -14.96 -6.40 7.85
N LYS A 180 -14.49 -5.91 9.00
CA LYS A 180 -14.60 -4.49 9.37
C LYS A 180 -13.73 -3.57 8.49
N LEU A 181 -12.60 -4.09 7.99
CA LEU A 181 -11.63 -3.32 7.20
C LEU A 181 -12.09 -3.07 5.77
N GLU A 182 -12.70 -4.05 5.13
CA GLU A 182 -12.90 -4.04 3.68
C GLU A 182 -14.30 -3.62 3.24
N ASP A 183 -14.36 -3.10 2.02
CA ASP A 183 -15.55 -2.92 1.22
C ASP A 183 -15.38 -3.79 -0.04
N MET A 184 -15.89 -5.02 0.00
CA MET A 184 -15.74 -6.02 -1.06
C MET A 184 -16.68 -5.73 -2.24
N ARG A 185 -16.11 -5.34 -3.38
CA ARG A 185 -16.87 -4.95 -4.59
C ARG A 185 -16.87 -6.00 -5.68
N VAL A 186 -16.29 -7.16 -5.43
CA VAL A 186 -16.29 -8.27 -6.39
C VAL A 186 -17.67 -8.93 -6.40
N PRO A 187 -18.35 -9.04 -7.56
CA PRO A 187 -19.65 -9.69 -7.64
C PRO A 187 -19.61 -11.14 -7.16
N GLY A 188 -20.65 -11.59 -6.46
CA GLY A 188 -20.77 -12.94 -5.91
C GLY A 188 -20.34 -13.09 -4.45
N PHE A 189 -19.77 -12.03 -3.84
CA PHE A 189 -19.38 -12.01 -2.43
C PHE A 189 -20.35 -11.20 -1.53
N GLU A 190 -21.54 -10.85 -2.03
CA GLU A 190 -22.51 -10.03 -1.32
C GLU A 190 -22.99 -10.68 -0.01
N ASN A 191 -23.11 -12.00 0.01
CA ASN A 191 -23.55 -12.79 1.18
C ASN A 191 -22.45 -13.72 1.71
N ASP A 192 -21.18 -13.48 1.35
CA ASP A 192 -20.08 -14.33 1.77
C ASP A 192 -19.75 -14.10 3.27
N PRO A 193 -19.66 -15.15 4.10
CA PRO A 193 -19.45 -15.00 5.54
C PRO A 193 -18.04 -14.53 5.91
N TYR A 194 -17.08 -14.64 4.98
CA TYR A 194 -15.72 -14.19 5.16
C TYR A 194 -15.52 -12.74 4.74
N HIS A 195 -16.36 -12.20 3.85
CA HIS A 195 -16.18 -10.86 3.32
C HIS A 195 -17.01 -9.78 4.03
N GLY A 196 -16.49 -8.55 3.97
CA GLY A 196 -17.05 -7.34 4.57
C GLY A 196 -17.49 -6.33 3.52
N HIS A 197 -18.45 -5.47 3.90
CA HIS A 197 -19.01 -4.42 3.06
C HIS A 197 -19.09 -3.12 3.86
N GLY A 198 -18.78 -1.98 3.23
CA GLY A 198 -18.81 -0.66 3.88
C GLY A 198 -17.60 -0.33 4.76
N GLY A 199 -16.55 -1.15 4.75
CA GLY A 199 -15.27 -0.81 5.37
C GLY A 199 -14.51 0.29 4.61
N PRO A 200 -13.46 0.88 5.21
CA PRO A 200 -12.72 1.99 4.58
C PRO A 200 -11.86 1.56 3.38
N ILE A 201 -11.52 0.28 3.23
CA ILE A 201 -10.63 -0.20 2.15
C ILE A 201 -11.44 -0.89 1.06
N SER A 202 -11.57 -0.25 -0.10
CA SER A 202 -12.22 -0.85 -1.26
C SER A 202 -11.39 -1.98 -1.86
N VAL A 203 -12.01 -3.13 -2.06
CA VAL A 203 -11.38 -4.30 -2.69
C VAL A 203 -12.15 -4.66 -3.95
N GLU A 204 -11.47 -4.69 -5.08
CA GLU A 204 -12.06 -5.01 -6.39
C GLU A 204 -11.08 -5.79 -7.27
N ASN A 205 -11.62 -6.44 -8.30
CA ASN A 205 -10.79 -7.09 -9.32
C ASN A 205 -10.04 -6.06 -10.15
N TYR A 206 -8.84 -6.43 -10.59
CA TYR A 206 -8.06 -5.60 -11.50
C TYR A 206 -8.82 -5.42 -12.83
N ARG A 207 -9.05 -4.17 -13.23
CA ARG A 207 -9.95 -3.82 -14.36
C ARG A 207 -9.37 -4.08 -15.75
N SER A 208 -8.07 -4.33 -15.86
CA SER A 208 -7.38 -4.49 -17.16
C SER A 208 -6.42 -5.69 -17.14
N PRO A 209 -6.92 -6.92 -16.93
CA PRO A 209 -6.07 -8.10 -16.83
C PRO A 209 -5.29 -8.36 -18.13
N SER A 210 -4.09 -8.91 -18.00
CA SER A 210 -3.30 -9.34 -19.16
C SER A 210 -3.94 -10.57 -19.81
N PRO A 211 -3.94 -10.69 -21.16
CA PRO A 211 -4.34 -11.91 -21.85
C PRO A 211 -3.54 -13.16 -21.42
N LEU A 212 -2.34 -12.97 -20.86
CA LEU A 212 -1.55 -14.07 -20.29
C LEU A 212 -2.23 -14.73 -19.09
N LEU A 213 -3.17 -14.05 -18.43
CA LEU A 213 -3.94 -14.63 -17.35
C LEU A 213 -4.75 -15.82 -17.87
N ASP A 214 -5.42 -15.71 -19.02
CA ASP A 214 -6.24 -16.79 -19.56
C ASP A 214 -5.39 -18.04 -19.87
N VAL A 215 -4.22 -17.83 -20.49
CA VAL A 215 -3.24 -18.89 -20.77
C VAL A 215 -2.73 -19.55 -19.49
N PHE A 216 -2.44 -18.73 -18.46
CA PHE A 216 -2.02 -19.23 -17.16
C PHE A 216 -3.12 -20.08 -16.51
N MET A 217 -4.37 -19.60 -16.55
CA MET A 217 -5.53 -20.30 -15.99
C MET A 217 -5.84 -21.61 -16.72
N GLU A 218 -5.66 -21.66 -18.04
CA GLU A 218 -5.78 -22.89 -18.83
C GLU A 218 -4.70 -23.90 -18.43
N THR A 219 -3.44 -23.46 -18.33
CA THR A 219 -2.32 -24.31 -17.91
C THR A 219 -2.54 -24.90 -16.52
N VAL A 220 -3.08 -24.11 -15.58
CA VAL A 220 -3.42 -24.56 -14.23
C VAL A 220 -4.45 -25.70 -14.27
N LYS A 221 -5.48 -25.57 -15.11
CA LYS A 221 -6.50 -26.62 -15.31
C LYS A 221 -5.91 -27.88 -15.94
N GLU A 222 -5.12 -27.74 -17.00
CA GLU A 222 -4.46 -28.88 -17.67
C GLU A 222 -3.54 -29.67 -16.73
N ARG A 223 -2.89 -28.97 -15.80
CA ARG A 223 -2.01 -29.56 -14.79
C ARG A 223 -2.75 -30.11 -13.57
N ASN A 224 -4.08 -30.05 -13.55
CA ASN A 224 -4.92 -30.43 -12.41
C ASN A 224 -4.49 -29.75 -11.10
N LEU A 225 -4.04 -28.50 -11.19
CA LEU A 225 -3.74 -27.69 -10.02
C LEU A 225 -5.06 -27.12 -9.48
N VAL A 226 -5.33 -27.37 -8.20
CA VAL A 226 -6.54 -26.87 -7.54
C VAL A 226 -6.38 -25.39 -7.25
N MET A 227 -7.32 -24.59 -7.75
CA MET A 227 -7.46 -23.17 -7.40
C MET A 227 -8.61 -23.06 -6.40
N TYR A 228 -8.30 -22.56 -5.21
CA TYR A 228 -9.28 -22.25 -4.16
C TYR A 228 -9.60 -20.76 -4.17
#